data_AF-A0A957PPN1-F1
#
_entry.id   AF-A0A957PPN1-F1
#
_cell.length_a   1.000
_cell.length_b   1.000
_cell.length_c   1.000
_cell.angle_alpha   90.00
_cell.angle_beta   90.00
_cell.angle_gamma   90.00
#
_symmetry.space_group_name_H-M   'P 1'
#
loop_
_entity.id
_entity.type
_entity.pdbx_description
1 polymer ?
#
loop_
_entity_poly.entity_id
_entity_poly.type
_entity_poly.pdbx_seq_one_letter_code
_entity_poly.pdbx_strand_id
1 'polypeptide(L)'
;MNLRELYTQRIKRGLVRRLTLLKVASVAREVARKEPQATGAPVVFFKASTGIDDLSWNSGFHILTTWALRLQGIPVAYFSCNSGMSKCVLGTNRETPQKEMPCRSCLMQSKALYAGTPSEIQGQRSQVHWFNFQRDSELATQIATLSVEELSTFHFQNIPLGPLCLPGLRWILRIHHLDDDENTRYLLREYILSAWNVAQKFSDFLDQTQPRAVVVFNGQFFPEATARFIAQKRGLRVITHEVGLQPATAYFT
;
A
#
# COMPACT_ATOMS: atom_id res chain seq x y z
N MET A 1 32.44 9.04 7.49
CA MET A 1 32.13 8.94 6.05
C MET A 1 32.45 10.27 5.42
N ASN A 2 33.38 10.31 4.47
CA ASN A 2 33.78 11.56 3.80
C ASN A 2 32.60 12.05 2.91
N LEU A 3 32.39 13.36 2.80
CA LEU A 3 31.42 13.98 1.88
C LEU A 3 31.48 13.36 0.48
N ARG A 4 32.69 13.11 -0.05
CA ARG A 4 32.90 12.49 -1.36
C ARG A 4 32.31 11.07 -1.46
N GLU A 5 32.44 10.27 -0.41
CA GLU A 5 31.86 8.92 -0.33
C GLU A 5 30.35 8.98 -0.28
N LEU A 6 29.79 9.90 0.51
CA LEU A 6 28.35 10.12 0.62
C LEU A 6 27.74 10.50 -0.75
N TYR A 7 28.37 11.43 -1.47
CA TYR A 7 27.92 11.78 -2.83
C TYR A 7 28.06 10.62 -3.82
N THR A 8 29.17 9.89 -3.76
CA THR A 8 29.40 8.75 -4.64
C THR A 8 28.36 7.65 -4.41
N GLN A 9 28.07 7.32 -3.15
CA GLN A 9 27.04 6.34 -2.80
C GLN A 9 25.64 6.80 -3.26
N ARG A 10 25.32 8.08 -3.08
CA ARG A 10 24.03 8.66 -3.54
C ARG A 10 23.86 8.53 -5.05
N ILE A 11 24.90 8.84 -5.83
CA ILE A 11 24.89 8.71 -7.29
C ILE A 11 24.77 7.23 -7.70
N LYS A 12 25.60 6.35 -7.12
CA LYS A 12 25.56 4.91 -7.40
C LYS A 12 24.19 4.30 -7.10
N ARG A 13 23.61 4.60 -5.93
CA ARG A 13 22.27 4.13 -5.54
C ARG A 13 21.20 4.66 -6.50
N GLY A 14 21.26 5.94 -6.85
CA GLY A 14 20.34 6.53 -7.84
C GLY A 14 20.39 5.84 -9.21
N LEU A 15 21.60 5.53 -9.69
CA LEU A 15 21.81 4.84 -10.96
C LEU A 15 21.31 3.38 -10.91
N VAL A 16 21.68 2.61 -9.88
CA VAL A 16 21.22 1.23 -9.68
C VAL A 16 19.70 1.17 -9.60
N ARG A 17 19.08 2.09 -8.85
CA ARG A 17 17.63 2.21 -8.74
C ARG A 17 16.98 2.44 -10.10
N ARG A 18 17.49 3.38 -10.89
CA ARG A 18 16.95 3.69 -12.22
C ARG A 18 17.07 2.49 -13.17
N LEU A 19 18.22 1.83 -13.20
CA LEU A 19 18.44 0.63 -14.02
C LEU A 19 17.50 -0.51 -13.61
N THR A 20 17.32 -0.72 -12.31
CA THR A 20 16.40 -1.72 -11.76
C THR A 20 14.97 -1.44 -12.21
N LEU A 21 14.50 -0.21 -12.08
CA LEU A 21 13.14 0.15 -12.50
C LEU A 21 12.94 0.07 -14.01
N LEU A 22 13.95 0.40 -14.81
CA LEU A 22 13.89 0.21 -16.27
C LEU A 22 13.77 -1.27 -16.63
N LYS A 23 14.57 -2.14 -15.97
CA LYS A 23 14.49 -3.59 -16.16
C LYS A 23 13.11 -4.12 -15.77
N VAL A 24 12.60 -3.75 -14.61
CA VAL A 24 11.27 -4.17 -14.15
C VAL A 24 10.17 -3.69 -15.11
N ALA A 25 10.21 -2.43 -15.54
CA ALA A 25 9.23 -1.91 -16.50
C ALA A 25 9.32 -2.61 -17.87
N SER A 26 10.51 -3.02 -18.30
CA SER A 26 10.69 -3.81 -19.52
C SER A 26 9.97 -5.16 -19.40
N VAL A 27 10.19 -5.88 -18.29
CA VAL A 27 9.56 -7.18 -18.05
C VAL A 27 8.05 -7.03 -17.86
N ALA A 28 7.57 -6.01 -17.14
CA ALA A 28 6.14 -5.74 -16.97
C ALA A 28 5.43 -5.54 -18.32
N ARG A 29 6.05 -4.79 -19.26
CA ARG A 29 5.52 -4.64 -20.62
C ARG A 29 5.60 -5.93 -21.44
N GLU A 30 6.60 -6.78 -21.19
CA GLU A 30 6.68 -8.08 -21.84
C GLU A 30 5.55 -9.01 -21.37
N VAL A 31 5.27 -9.03 -20.06
CA VAL A 31 4.11 -9.74 -19.50
C VAL A 31 2.81 -9.22 -20.11
N ALA A 32 2.61 -7.91 -20.17
CA ALA A 32 1.41 -7.31 -20.78
C ALA A 32 1.24 -7.66 -22.27
N ARG A 33 2.33 -7.91 -23.00
CA ARG A 33 2.28 -8.37 -24.41
C ARG A 33 2.00 -9.86 -24.55
N LYS A 34 2.38 -10.66 -23.56
CA LYS A 34 2.30 -12.12 -23.57
C LYS A 34 1.10 -12.67 -22.80
N GLU A 35 0.41 -11.86 -22.00
CA GLU A 35 -0.78 -12.31 -21.29
C GLU A 35 -1.87 -12.72 -22.31
N PRO A 36 -2.48 -13.90 -22.16
CA PRO A 36 -3.57 -14.33 -23.01
C PRO A 36 -4.82 -13.48 -22.74
N GLN A 37 -5.89 -13.73 -23.51
CA GLN A 37 -7.18 -13.11 -23.23
C GLN A 37 -7.64 -13.45 -21.81
N ALA A 38 -7.87 -12.41 -21.01
CA ALA A 38 -8.29 -12.56 -19.63
C ALA A 38 -9.71 -13.13 -19.55
N THR A 39 -9.94 -14.00 -18.56
CA THR A 39 -11.23 -14.66 -18.35
C THR A 39 -11.68 -14.59 -16.89
N GLY A 40 -12.96 -14.28 -16.70
CA GLY A 40 -13.59 -14.25 -15.38
C GLY A 40 -13.29 -12.99 -14.57
N ALA A 41 -13.68 -13.01 -13.30
CA ALA A 41 -13.51 -11.89 -12.38
C ALA A 41 -12.04 -11.72 -11.96
N PRO A 42 -11.56 -10.48 -11.76
CA PRO A 42 -10.18 -10.22 -11.41
C PRO A 42 -9.83 -10.63 -9.98
N VAL A 43 -8.54 -10.81 -9.74
CA VAL A 43 -7.94 -10.85 -8.40
C VAL A 43 -7.39 -9.46 -8.10
N VAL A 44 -7.84 -8.86 -7.01
CA VAL A 44 -7.34 -7.55 -6.57
C VAL A 44 -6.01 -7.72 -5.86
N PHE A 45 -5.06 -6.83 -6.14
CA PHE A 45 -3.78 -6.76 -5.45
C PHE A 45 -3.56 -5.37 -4.84
N PHE A 46 -3.17 -5.33 -3.56
CA PHE A 46 -2.87 -4.07 -2.88
C PHE A 46 -1.60 -4.16 -2.02
N LYS A 47 -0.69 -3.20 -2.26
CA LYS A 47 0.44 -2.88 -1.39
C LYS A 47 0.68 -1.37 -1.41
N ALA A 48 0.60 -0.73 -0.26
CA ALA A 48 0.96 0.66 -0.03
C ALA A 48 2.21 0.80 0.84
N SER A 49 2.50 -0.19 1.68
CA SER A 49 3.54 -0.11 2.72
C SER A 49 4.85 -0.85 2.38
N THR A 50 5.19 -1.00 1.09
CA THR A 50 6.39 -1.75 0.65
C THR A 50 7.31 -1.01 -0.34
N GLY A 51 6.97 0.21 -0.75
CA GLY A 51 7.45 0.79 -2.02
C GLY A 51 8.45 1.93 -1.97
N ILE A 52 9.07 2.25 -0.82
CA ILE A 52 9.92 3.45 -0.72
C ILE A 52 11.34 3.19 -1.21
N ASP A 53 11.78 4.06 -2.13
CA ASP A 53 13.09 4.07 -2.79
C ASP A 53 13.41 2.83 -3.63
N ASP A 54 13.86 1.77 -2.98
CA ASP A 54 14.42 0.60 -3.65
C ASP A 54 13.38 -0.52 -3.75
N LEU A 55 13.55 -1.41 -4.71
CA LEU A 55 12.64 -2.54 -4.91
C LEU A 55 12.78 -3.50 -3.73
N SER A 56 11.80 -3.52 -2.84
CA SER A 56 11.75 -4.49 -1.73
C SER A 56 11.41 -5.89 -2.23
N TRP A 57 11.83 -6.91 -1.49
CA TRP A 57 11.41 -8.30 -1.75
C TRP A 57 9.89 -8.45 -1.74
N ASN A 58 9.20 -7.75 -0.84
CA ASN A 58 7.73 -7.73 -0.81
C ASN A 58 7.11 -7.16 -2.11
N SER A 59 7.66 -6.06 -2.63
CA SER A 59 7.26 -5.56 -3.94
C SER A 59 7.61 -6.53 -5.07
N GLY A 60 8.73 -7.25 -4.97
CA GLY A 60 9.16 -8.28 -5.91
C GLY A 60 8.22 -9.49 -5.97
N PHE A 61 7.88 -10.09 -4.83
CA PHE A 61 6.91 -11.17 -4.77
C PHE A 61 5.53 -10.75 -5.23
N HIS A 62 5.09 -9.55 -4.83
CA HIS A 62 3.84 -8.99 -5.31
C HIS A 62 3.76 -8.95 -6.83
N ILE A 63 4.77 -8.38 -7.51
CA ILE A 63 4.74 -8.32 -8.97
C ILE A 63 4.87 -9.71 -9.62
N LEU A 64 5.73 -10.59 -9.10
CA LEU A 64 5.92 -11.93 -9.67
C LEU A 64 4.64 -12.75 -9.60
N THR A 65 3.94 -12.71 -8.46
CA THR A 65 2.64 -13.38 -8.31
C THR A 65 1.60 -12.81 -9.27
N THR A 66 1.54 -11.48 -9.41
CA THR A 66 0.58 -10.86 -10.34
C THR A 66 0.90 -11.18 -11.79
N TRP A 67 2.17 -11.25 -12.18
CA TRP A 67 2.58 -11.64 -13.52
C TRP A 67 2.23 -13.10 -13.80
N ALA A 68 2.44 -14.00 -12.83
CA ALA A 68 2.05 -15.41 -12.97
C ALA A 68 0.55 -15.56 -13.23
N LEU A 69 -0.31 -14.88 -12.46
CA LEU A 69 -1.76 -14.90 -12.66
C LEU A 69 -2.15 -14.36 -14.04
N ARG A 70 -1.57 -13.23 -14.44
CA ARG A 70 -1.82 -12.60 -15.74
C ARG A 70 -1.44 -13.50 -16.89
N LEU A 71 -0.27 -14.13 -16.83
CA LEU A 71 0.20 -15.08 -17.85
C LEU A 71 -0.66 -16.36 -17.92
N GLN A 72 -1.40 -16.68 -16.86
CA GLN A 72 -2.41 -17.75 -16.84
C GLN A 72 -3.79 -17.29 -17.34
N GLY A 73 -3.95 -16.03 -17.77
CA GLY A 73 -5.22 -15.47 -18.22
C GLY A 73 -6.16 -15.06 -17.07
N ILE A 74 -5.66 -14.98 -15.85
CA ILE A 74 -6.41 -14.47 -14.69
C ILE A 74 -6.17 -12.96 -14.59
N PRO A 75 -7.21 -12.13 -14.75
CA PRO A 75 -7.02 -10.69 -14.69
C PRO A 75 -6.64 -10.21 -13.30
N VAL A 76 -5.76 -9.21 -13.24
CA VAL A 76 -5.32 -8.58 -11.99
C VAL A 76 -5.74 -7.13 -11.97
N ALA A 77 -6.43 -6.73 -10.89
CA ALA A 77 -6.78 -5.34 -10.64
C ALA A 77 -5.91 -4.79 -9.50
N TYR A 78 -4.93 -3.96 -9.84
CA TYR A 78 -4.06 -3.32 -8.84
C TYR A 78 -4.80 -2.14 -8.23
N PHE A 79 -4.92 -2.11 -6.91
CA PHE A 79 -5.27 -0.91 -6.16
C PHE A 79 -3.98 -0.23 -5.71
N SER A 80 -3.72 1.00 -6.15
CA SER A 80 -2.42 1.65 -5.98
C SER A 80 -2.54 3.07 -5.45
N CYS A 81 -1.69 3.41 -4.49
CA CYS A 81 -1.67 4.73 -3.86
C CYS A 81 -1.06 5.77 -4.81
N ASN A 82 -1.76 6.89 -5.03
CA ASN A 82 -1.26 8.09 -5.70
C ASN A 82 -1.14 9.27 -4.73
N SER A 83 -0.24 9.15 -3.74
CA SER A 83 -0.23 10.04 -2.56
C SER A 83 -1.59 10.06 -1.85
N GLY A 84 -2.20 8.87 -1.75
CA GLY A 84 -3.56 8.64 -1.30
C GLY A 84 -3.82 8.73 0.20
N MET A 85 -2.83 9.16 0.98
CA MET A 85 -2.86 9.20 2.44
C MET A 85 -2.16 10.47 2.92
N SER A 86 -2.54 11.01 4.08
CA SER A 86 -1.85 12.16 4.67
C SER A 86 -0.56 11.76 5.37
N LYS A 87 -0.56 10.58 6.00
CA LYS A 87 0.61 9.86 6.51
C LYS A 87 0.45 8.38 6.20
N CYS A 88 1.55 7.70 5.89
CA CYS A 88 1.56 6.25 5.67
C CYS A 88 2.66 5.60 6.50
N VAL A 89 2.52 4.31 6.81
CA VAL A 89 3.42 3.58 7.71
C VAL A 89 4.88 3.71 7.27
N LEU A 90 5.17 3.42 6.00
CA LEU A 90 6.54 3.39 5.51
C LEU A 90 7.14 4.80 5.31
N GLY A 91 6.30 5.79 4.97
CA GLY A 91 6.73 7.16 4.64
C GLY A 91 6.82 8.09 5.84
N THR A 92 6.32 7.66 7.00
CA THR A 92 6.36 8.43 8.24
C THR A 92 7.80 8.56 8.74
N ASN A 93 8.19 9.79 9.10
CA ASN A 93 9.43 10.02 9.83
C ASN A 93 9.13 10.00 11.34
N ARG A 94 9.64 8.99 12.05
CA ARG A 94 9.38 8.83 13.49
C ARG A 94 9.94 9.96 14.36
N GLU A 95 11.04 10.60 13.94
CA GLU A 95 11.72 11.67 14.68
C GLU A 95 11.07 13.04 14.41
N THR A 96 10.39 13.17 13.28
CA THR A 96 9.68 14.39 12.88
C THR A 96 8.38 14.00 12.19
N PRO A 97 7.34 13.60 12.95
CA PRO A 97 6.07 13.12 12.43
C PRO A 97 5.43 13.99 11.35
N GLN A 98 5.57 15.31 11.48
CA GLN A 98 4.99 16.32 10.61
C GLN A 98 5.70 16.41 9.26
N LYS A 99 6.93 15.89 9.13
CA LYS A 99 7.71 15.91 7.89
C LYS A 99 6.95 15.27 6.73
N GLU A 100 7.05 15.88 5.54
CA GLU A 100 6.41 15.38 4.34
C GLU A 100 6.85 13.97 3.96
N MET A 101 5.92 13.21 3.39
CA MET A 101 6.19 11.85 2.94
C MET A 101 6.96 11.82 1.61
N PRO A 102 7.84 10.83 1.39
CA PRO A 102 8.60 10.68 0.15
C PRO A 102 7.77 10.06 -1.00
N CYS A 103 6.50 10.44 -1.15
CA CYS A 103 5.55 9.82 -2.09
C CYS A 103 6.06 9.79 -3.53
N ARG A 104 6.76 10.83 -3.99
CA ARG A 104 7.33 10.89 -5.35
C ARG A 104 8.20 9.67 -5.68
N SER A 105 9.03 9.23 -4.73
CA SER A 105 9.90 8.05 -4.89
C SER A 105 9.08 6.76 -5.01
N CYS A 106 8.09 6.61 -4.13
CA CYS A 106 7.17 5.46 -4.10
C CYS A 106 6.32 5.35 -5.37
N LEU A 107 5.84 6.49 -5.89
CA LEU A 107 5.04 6.54 -7.13
C LEU A 107 5.86 6.17 -8.35
N MET A 108 7.10 6.66 -8.44
CA MET A 108 8.00 6.30 -9.53
C MET A 108 8.26 4.78 -9.54
N GLN A 109 8.42 4.16 -8.38
CA GLN A 109 8.54 2.70 -8.29
C GLN A 109 7.24 2.02 -8.77
N SER A 110 6.09 2.38 -8.20
CA SER A 110 4.80 1.73 -8.52
C SER A 110 4.45 1.84 -10.02
N LYS A 111 4.72 2.99 -10.65
CA LYS A 111 4.54 3.16 -12.11
C LYS A 111 5.43 2.23 -12.94
N ALA A 112 6.65 1.94 -12.48
CA ALA A 112 7.53 0.99 -13.16
C ALA A 112 7.03 -0.46 -12.98
N LEU A 113 6.53 -0.81 -11.79
CA LEU A 113 6.00 -2.14 -11.49
C LEU A 113 4.80 -2.50 -12.37
N TYR A 114 3.91 -1.53 -12.59
CA TYR A 114 2.66 -1.75 -13.32
C TYR A 114 2.71 -1.29 -14.79
N ALA A 115 3.91 -1.05 -15.32
CA ALA A 115 4.09 -0.58 -16.69
C ALA A 115 3.41 -1.52 -17.71
N GLY A 116 2.71 -0.94 -18.68
CA GLY A 116 1.96 -1.71 -19.69
C GLY A 116 0.57 -2.17 -19.23
N THR A 117 0.15 -1.81 -18.01
CA THR A 117 -1.21 -2.09 -17.51
C THR A 117 -2.05 -0.81 -17.60
N PRO A 118 -3.23 -0.82 -18.25
CA PRO A 118 -4.07 0.36 -18.39
C PRO A 118 -4.61 0.85 -17.04
N SER A 119 -4.95 2.14 -16.95
CA SER A 119 -5.54 2.73 -15.74
C SER A 119 -7.07 2.86 -15.78
N GLU A 120 -7.68 2.54 -16.92
CA GLU A 120 -9.13 2.59 -17.10
C GLU A 120 -9.77 1.25 -16.73
N ILE A 121 -10.91 1.31 -16.04
CA ILE A 121 -11.69 0.13 -15.71
C ILE A 121 -12.52 -0.25 -16.94
N GLN A 122 -11.99 -1.16 -17.77
CA GLN A 122 -12.68 -1.61 -18.99
C GLN A 122 -12.62 -3.13 -19.15
N GLY A 123 -13.78 -3.76 -18.97
CA GLY A 123 -13.97 -5.18 -19.18
C GLY A 123 -13.21 -6.05 -18.18
N GLN A 124 -12.81 -7.24 -18.62
CA GLN A 124 -12.15 -8.25 -17.80
C GLN A 124 -10.61 -8.18 -17.88
N ARG A 125 -10.02 -7.04 -18.27
CA ARG A 125 -8.56 -6.93 -18.43
C ARG A 125 -7.86 -6.53 -17.13
N SER A 126 -6.56 -6.82 -17.07
CA SER A 126 -5.72 -6.33 -15.98
C SER A 126 -5.64 -4.81 -16.00
N GLN A 127 -5.72 -4.17 -14.84
CA GLN A 127 -5.86 -2.71 -14.72
C GLN A 127 -5.24 -2.17 -13.43
N VAL A 128 -4.88 -0.88 -13.41
CA VAL A 128 -4.36 -0.18 -12.23
C VAL A 128 -5.30 0.94 -11.84
N HIS A 129 -5.92 0.84 -10.68
CA HIS A 129 -6.70 1.91 -10.08
C HIS A 129 -5.82 2.73 -9.13
N TRP A 130 -5.72 4.04 -9.39
CA TRP A 130 -4.94 4.97 -8.58
C TRP A 130 -5.87 5.80 -7.68
N PHE A 131 -5.67 5.74 -6.37
CA PHE A 131 -6.46 6.54 -5.42
C PHE A 131 -5.66 7.72 -4.86
N ASN A 132 -6.34 8.85 -4.68
CA ASN A 132 -5.80 10.09 -4.10
C ASN A 132 -6.33 10.29 -2.67
N PHE A 133 -5.71 11.21 -1.94
CA PHE A 133 -6.13 11.53 -0.58
C PHE A 133 -7.28 12.54 -0.62
N GLN A 134 -8.35 12.24 0.10
CA GLN A 134 -9.42 13.16 0.38
C GLN A 134 -9.59 13.21 1.90
N ARG A 135 -9.36 14.39 2.49
CA ARG A 135 -9.52 14.59 3.93
C ARG A 135 -11.00 14.72 4.25
N ASP A 136 -11.47 13.91 5.19
CA ASP A 136 -12.82 14.02 5.74
C ASP A 136 -12.81 15.01 6.90
N SER A 137 -13.53 16.14 6.73
CA SER A 137 -13.55 17.22 7.72
C SER A 137 -14.32 16.84 8.98
N GLU A 138 -15.41 16.08 8.85
CA GLU A 138 -16.22 15.65 9.97
C GLU A 138 -15.42 14.72 10.87
N LEU A 139 -14.81 13.70 10.27
CA LEU A 139 -13.93 12.79 10.98
C LEU A 139 -12.75 13.53 11.62
N ALA A 140 -12.12 14.46 10.89
CA ALA A 140 -11.00 15.24 11.41
C ALA A 140 -11.38 16.06 12.66
N THR A 141 -12.58 16.64 12.68
CA THR A 141 -13.10 17.36 13.84
C THR A 141 -13.38 16.41 15.01
N GLN A 142 -14.01 15.26 14.77
CA GLN A 142 -14.35 14.30 15.82
C GLN A 142 -13.12 13.76 16.56
N ILE A 143 -12.01 13.54 15.84
CA ILE A 143 -10.79 12.99 16.43
C ILE A 143 -9.81 14.06 16.93
N ALA A 144 -10.10 15.35 16.71
CA ALA A 144 -9.13 16.43 16.89
C ALA A 144 -8.57 16.51 18.32
N THR A 145 -9.42 16.30 19.32
CA THR A 145 -9.10 16.47 20.75
C THR A 145 -8.98 15.15 21.50
N LEU A 146 -9.08 14.01 20.81
CA LEU A 146 -9.03 12.71 21.46
C LEU A 146 -7.60 12.36 21.93
N SER A 147 -7.53 11.75 23.10
CA SER A 147 -6.31 11.14 23.66
C SER A 147 -5.87 9.94 22.83
N VAL A 148 -4.63 9.47 23.03
CA VAL A 148 -4.15 8.23 22.39
C VAL A 148 -5.04 7.03 22.74
N GLU A 149 -5.55 6.93 23.97
CA GLU A 149 -6.42 5.83 24.39
C GLU A 149 -7.77 5.83 23.62
N GLU A 150 -8.40 7.00 23.53
CA GLU A 150 -9.65 7.17 22.78
C GLU A 150 -9.44 6.93 21.28
N LEU A 151 -8.36 7.48 20.71
CA LEU A 151 -7.98 7.25 19.31
C LEU A 151 -7.70 5.77 19.04
N SER A 152 -7.09 5.05 19.98
CA SER A 152 -6.72 3.63 19.86
C SER A 152 -7.93 2.71 19.75
N THR A 153 -9.06 3.13 20.30
CA THR A 153 -10.33 2.37 20.30
C THR A 153 -11.39 2.99 19.40
N PHE A 154 -11.03 4.06 18.67
CA PHE A 154 -11.96 4.84 17.87
C PHE A 154 -12.57 4.03 16.72
N HIS A 155 -13.90 4.15 16.58
CA HIS A 155 -14.69 3.56 15.50
C HIS A 155 -15.42 4.66 14.74
N PHE A 156 -15.52 4.50 13.42
CA PHE A 156 -16.29 5.39 12.56
C PHE A 156 -17.05 4.58 11.53
N GLN A 157 -18.36 4.81 11.42
CA GLN A 157 -19.24 4.10 10.48
C GLN A 157 -19.07 2.57 10.49
N ASN A 158 -18.99 1.97 11.68
CA ASN A 158 -18.76 0.54 11.89
C ASN A 158 -17.42 0.01 11.33
N ILE A 159 -16.40 0.86 11.25
CA ILE A 159 -15.01 0.50 10.96
C ILE A 159 -14.15 0.80 12.20
N PRO A 160 -13.38 -0.17 12.70
CA PRO A 160 -12.48 0.01 13.84
C PRO A 160 -11.20 0.75 13.41
N LEU A 161 -11.30 2.02 13.01
CA LEU A 161 -10.17 2.79 12.46
C LEU A 161 -8.98 2.87 13.43
N GLY A 162 -9.23 3.15 14.71
CA GLY A 162 -8.19 3.16 15.74
C GLY A 162 -7.43 1.83 15.82
N PRO A 163 -8.13 0.71 16.10
CA PRO A 163 -7.50 -0.62 16.16
C PRO A 163 -6.74 -1.02 14.90
N LEU A 164 -7.23 -0.67 13.70
CA LEU A 164 -6.55 -0.94 12.43
C LEU A 164 -5.23 -0.15 12.29
N CYS A 165 -5.12 1.02 12.92
CA CYS A 165 -3.95 1.88 12.86
C CYS A 165 -2.83 1.49 13.85
N LEU A 166 -3.19 0.85 14.97
CA LEU A 166 -2.25 0.58 16.06
C LEU A 166 -1.03 -0.27 15.68
N PRO A 167 -1.15 -1.39 14.93
CA PRO A 167 0.02 -2.21 14.60
C PRO A 167 1.05 -1.42 13.79
N GLY A 168 0.59 -0.65 12.80
CA GLY A 168 1.45 0.19 11.97
C GLY A 168 2.11 1.32 12.77
N LEU A 169 1.36 1.96 13.68
CA LEU A 169 1.88 3.03 14.53
C LEU A 169 2.98 2.53 15.48
N ARG A 170 2.71 1.46 16.21
CA ARG A 170 3.69 0.81 17.12
C ARG A 170 4.94 0.36 16.36
N TRP A 171 4.75 -0.19 15.16
CA TRP A 171 5.86 -0.61 14.31
C TRP A 171 6.76 0.56 13.90
N ILE A 172 6.19 1.69 13.46
CA ILE A 172 7.01 2.83 13.02
C ILE A 172 7.69 3.55 14.19
N LEU A 173 7.02 3.65 15.34
CA LEU A 173 7.56 4.26 16.55
C LEU A 173 8.51 3.32 17.32
N ARG A 174 8.49 2.02 17.00
CA ARG A 174 9.26 0.96 17.68
C ARG A 174 8.98 0.89 19.18
N ILE A 175 7.71 1.02 19.55
CA ILE A 175 7.28 1.05 20.95
C ILE A 175 6.01 0.21 21.14
N HIS A 176 5.90 -0.48 22.27
CA HIS A 176 4.72 -1.27 22.61
C HIS A 176 3.63 -0.42 23.28
N HIS A 177 4.01 0.38 24.28
CA HIS A 177 3.13 1.32 24.97
C HIS A 177 3.27 2.69 24.32
N LEU A 178 2.16 3.25 23.86
CA LEU A 178 2.15 4.57 23.22
C LEU A 178 1.99 5.64 24.30
N ASP A 179 2.83 6.67 24.27
CA ASP A 179 2.71 7.83 25.14
C ASP A 179 1.60 8.75 24.62
N ASP A 180 0.83 9.37 25.52
CA ASP A 180 -0.20 10.34 25.15
C ASP A 180 0.40 11.75 24.95
N ASP A 181 1.31 11.84 23.98
CA ASP A 181 1.95 13.09 23.56
C ASP A 181 1.40 13.57 22.20
N GLU A 182 1.71 14.82 21.86
CA GLU A 182 1.16 15.43 20.64
C GLU A 182 1.67 14.79 19.35
N ASN A 183 2.91 14.30 19.31
CA ASN A 183 3.45 13.62 18.14
C ASN A 183 2.73 12.29 17.90
N THR A 184 2.49 11.53 18.97
CA THR A 184 1.75 10.27 18.91
C THR A 184 0.29 10.49 18.54
N ARG A 185 -0.40 11.46 19.16
CA ARG A 185 -1.77 11.86 18.78
C ARG A 185 -1.86 12.33 17.34
N TYR A 186 -0.92 13.16 16.89
CA TYR A 186 -0.86 13.63 15.51
C TYR A 186 -0.77 12.45 14.53
N LEU A 187 0.18 11.53 14.73
CA LEU A 187 0.32 10.38 13.83
C LEU A 187 -0.90 9.48 13.82
N LEU A 188 -1.47 9.19 14.99
CA LEU A 188 -2.64 8.33 15.06
C LEU A 188 -3.86 8.97 14.40
N ARG A 189 -4.09 10.27 14.59
CA ARG A 189 -5.14 11.02 13.87
C ARG A 189 -4.94 10.96 12.35
N GLU A 190 -3.72 11.21 11.87
CA GLU A 190 -3.44 11.17 10.43
C GLU A 190 -3.53 9.76 9.84
N TYR A 191 -3.20 8.72 10.62
CA TYR A 191 -3.41 7.32 10.22
C TYR A 191 -4.88 6.98 10.15
N ILE A 192 -5.70 7.41 11.12
CA ILE A 192 -7.16 7.21 11.12
C ILE A 192 -7.80 7.87 9.90
N LEU A 193 -7.42 9.12 9.59
CA LEU A 193 -7.91 9.83 8.40
C LEU A 193 -7.47 9.13 7.10
N SER A 194 -6.24 8.65 7.05
CA SER A 194 -5.72 7.92 5.90
C SER A 194 -6.40 6.56 5.73
N ALA A 195 -6.64 5.84 6.83
CA ALA A 195 -7.38 4.58 6.84
C ALA A 195 -8.83 4.79 6.36
N TRP A 196 -9.50 5.85 6.81
CA TRP A 196 -10.84 6.19 6.34
C TRP A 196 -10.87 6.46 4.82
N ASN A 197 -9.93 7.24 4.31
CA ASN A 197 -9.85 7.46 2.86
C ASN A 197 -9.59 6.15 2.10
N VAL A 198 -8.72 5.26 2.61
CA VAL A 198 -8.52 3.91 2.03
C VAL A 198 -9.81 3.11 2.07
N ALA A 199 -10.56 3.13 3.17
CA ALA A 199 -11.83 2.41 3.29
C ALA A 199 -12.83 2.86 2.22
N GLN A 200 -13.01 4.17 2.04
CA GLN A 200 -13.91 4.74 1.04
C GLN A 200 -13.46 4.37 -0.38
N LYS A 201 -12.21 4.70 -0.75
CA LYS A 201 -11.72 4.47 -2.12
C LYS A 201 -11.64 2.99 -2.48
N PHE A 202 -11.29 2.14 -1.52
CA PHE A 202 -11.24 0.69 -1.75
C PHE A 202 -12.64 0.09 -1.85
N SER A 203 -13.60 0.57 -1.04
CA SER A 203 -15.01 0.19 -1.14
C SER A 203 -15.56 0.47 -2.56
N ASP A 204 -15.41 1.70 -3.04
CA ASP A 204 -15.84 2.10 -4.39
C ASP A 204 -15.17 1.26 -5.48
N PHE A 205 -13.88 0.99 -5.31
CA PHE A 205 -13.11 0.17 -6.24
C PHE A 205 -13.60 -1.29 -6.28
N LEU A 206 -13.95 -1.89 -5.13
CA LEU A 206 -14.52 -3.23 -5.08
C LEU A 206 -15.90 -3.28 -5.74
N ASP A 207 -16.73 -2.24 -5.58
CA ASP A 207 -18.04 -2.16 -6.22
C ASP A 207 -17.92 -2.16 -7.75
N GLN A 208 -16.94 -1.43 -8.29
CA GLN A 208 -16.68 -1.36 -9.73
C GLN A 208 -16.00 -2.63 -10.27
N THR A 209 -15.13 -3.24 -9.47
CA THR A 209 -14.24 -4.34 -9.91
C THR A 209 -14.88 -5.72 -9.75
N GLN A 210 -15.80 -5.90 -8.78
CA GLN A 210 -16.44 -7.17 -8.44
C GLN A 210 -15.45 -8.36 -8.43
N PRO A 211 -14.36 -8.29 -7.65
CA PRO A 211 -13.29 -9.26 -7.72
C PRO A 211 -13.66 -10.60 -7.08
N ARG A 212 -12.98 -11.66 -7.49
CA ARG A 212 -13.16 -12.99 -6.88
C ARG A 212 -12.35 -13.21 -5.61
N ALA A 213 -11.28 -12.45 -5.43
CA ALA A 213 -10.40 -12.50 -4.28
C ALA A 213 -9.59 -11.20 -4.16
N VAL A 214 -9.12 -10.92 -2.96
CA VAL A 214 -8.24 -9.80 -2.65
C VAL A 214 -6.94 -10.36 -2.07
N VAL A 215 -5.81 -9.90 -2.60
CA VAL A 215 -4.47 -10.22 -2.11
C VAL A 215 -3.83 -8.94 -1.59
N VAL A 216 -3.48 -8.92 -0.31
CA VAL A 216 -2.83 -7.75 0.32
C VAL A 216 -1.45 -8.10 0.86
N PHE A 217 -0.55 -7.13 0.85
CA PHE A 217 0.71 -7.26 1.57
C PHE A 217 0.46 -7.28 3.09
N ASN A 218 0.94 -8.32 3.79
CA ASN A 218 0.94 -8.54 5.24
C ASN A 218 -0.45 -8.52 5.93
N GLY A 219 -1.27 -7.50 5.70
CA GLY A 219 -2.62 -7.35 6.20
C GLY A 219 -2.71 -6.82 7.63
N GLN A 220 -1.60 -6.38 8.23
CA GLN A 220 -1.58 -5.79 9.59
C GLN A 220 -1.33 -4.27 9.60
N PHE A 221 -0.65 -3.72 8.59
CA PHE A 221 -0.47 -2.28 8.49
C PHE A 221 -1.73 -1.60 7.98
N PHE A 222 -2.05 -0.42 8.52
CA PHE A 222 -3.38 0.18 8.38
C PHE A 222 -3.91 0.27 6.94
N PRO A 223 -3.13 0.56 5.88
CA PRO A 223 -3.68 0.59 4.54
C PRO A 223 -4.21 -0.80 4.16
N GLU A 224 -3.35 -1.81 4.24
CA GLU A 224 -3.67 -3.19 3.88
C GLU A 224 -4.66 -3.85 4.85
N ALA A 225 -4.57 -3.55 6.15
CA ALA A 225 -5.50 -4.01 7.17
C ALA A 225 -6.90 -3.44 6.95
N THR A 226 -7.01 -2.16 6.55
CA THR A 226 -8.29 -1.55 6.19
C THR A 226 -8.88 -2.19 4.94
N ALA A 227 -8.08 -2.38 3.89
CA ALA A 227 -8.53 -3.06 2.67
C ALA A 227 -8.99 -4.50 2.96
N ARG A 228 -8.24 -5.23 3.79
CA ARG A 228 -8.61 -6.56 4.27
C ARG A 228 -9.93 -6.53 5.03
N PHE A 229 -10.11 -5.61 5.97
CA PHE A 229 -11.34 -5.47 6.75
C PHE A 229 -12.55 -5.22 5.85
N ILE A 230 -12.44 -4.30 4.90
CA ILE A 230 -13.51 -3.98 3.93
C ILE A 230 -13.85 -5.18 3.06
N ALA A 231 -12.85 -5.88 2.53
CA ALA A 231 -13.07 -7.06 1.70
C ALA A 231 -13.73 -8.21 2.48
N GLN A 232 -13.28 -8.48 3.71
CA GLN A 232 -13.87 -9.51 4.57
C GLN A 232 -15.32 -9.19 4.95
N LYS A 233 -15.63 -7.92 5.25
CA LYS A 233 -17.00 -7.46 5.53
C LYS A 233 -17.96 -7.70 4.35
N ARG A 234 -17.43 -7.74 3.12
CA ARG A 234 -18.15 -8.04 1.88
C ARG A 234 -18.17 -9.55 1.54
N GLY A 235 -17.64 -10.42 2.40
CA GLY A 235 -17.58 -11.86 2.17
C GLY A 235 -16.54 -12.28 1.12
N LEU A 236 -15.63 -11.39 0.72
CA LEU A 236 -14.57 -11.73 -0.24
C LEU A 236 -13.48 -12.56 0.44
N ARG A 237 -12.95 -13.55 -0.30
CA ARG A 237 -11.73 -14.24 0.10
C ARG A 237 -10.56 -13.25 0.11
N VAL A 238 -9.92 -13.10 1.27
CA VAL A 238 -8.70 -12.30 1.41
C VAL A 238 -7.52 -13.22 1.67
N ILE A 239 -6.44 -12.99 0.93
CA ILE A 239 -5.16 -13.67 1.07
C ILE A 239 -4.12 -12.60 1.44
N THR A 240 -3.28 -12.87 2.42
CA THR A 240 -2.15 -12.01 2.75
C THR A 240 -0.85 -12.63 2.25
N HIS A 241 0.13 -11.81 1.88
CA HIS A 241 1.46 -12.29 1.50
C HIS A 241 2.58 -11.51 2.17
N GLU A 242 3.70 -12.16 2.43
CA GLU A 242 4.86 -11.59 3.11
C GLU A 242 6.13 -12.38 2.73
N VAL A 243 7.31 -11.79 2.96
CA VAL A 243 8.58 -12.52 2.84
C VAL A 243 8.70 -13.61 3.90
N GLY A 244 9.23 -14.76 3.50
CA GLY A 244 9.53 -15.86 4.42
C GLY A 244 10.84 -15.64 5.19
N LEU A 245 11.09 -16.52 6.16
CA LEU A 245 12.33 -16.53 6.94
C LEU A 245 13.56 -16.85 6.10
N GLN A 246 13.39 -17.67 5.05
CA GLN A 246 14.48 -18.07 4.15
C GLN A 246 14.68 -17.02 3.04
N PRO A 247 15.93 -16.80 2.59
CA PRO A 247 16.22 -15.87 1.51
C PRO A 247 15.39 -16.16 0.25
N ALA A 248 14.87 -15.10 -0.37
CA ALA A 248 14.07 -15.20 -1.59
C ALA A 248 12.89 -16.18 -1.50
N THR A 249 12.25 -16.28 -0.33
CA THR A 249 10.99 -16.99 -0.15
C THR A 249 9.86 -16.04 0.24
N ALA A 250 8.63 -16.46 -0.05
CA ALA A 250 7.40 -15.79 0.38
C ALA A 250 6.36 -16.83 0.78
N TYR A 251 5.43 -16.43 1.63
CA TYR A 251 4.29 -17.25 2.03
C TYR A 251 2.98 -16.49 1.82
N PHE A 252 1.89 -17.24 1.67
CA PHE A 252 0.54 -16.75 1.48
C PHE A 252 -0.37 -17.41 2.51
N THR A 253 -1.25 -16.64 3.14
CA THR A 253 -2.22 -17.14 4.14
C THR A 253 -3.61 -16.61 3.87
#